data_AF-A0A1Z9S3X1-F1
#
_entry.id   AF-A0A1Z9S3X1-F1
#
_cell.length_a   1.000
_cell.length_b   1.000
_cell.length_c   1.000
_cell.angle_alpha   90.00
_cell.angle_beta   90.00
_cell.angle_gamma   90.00
#
_symmetry.space_group_name_H-M   'P 1'
#
loop_
_entity.id
_entity.type
_entity.pdbx_description
1 polymer ?
#
loop_
_entity_poly.entity_id
_entity_poly.type
_entity_poly.pdbx_seq_one_letter_code
_entity_poly.pdbx_strand_id
1 'polypeptide(L)'
;MAPMRTALLLLALLLCAPLAAAIDGRAADVIDTDQTLAVDTTYADGFTVTDGATFTVEANITLGEDAVIRVDEGATLNLVGGHMTGSDIQAYMALSGGASTIELPVQGMTGTATVRLMMSTTLNGSEMLNITASTGESLNEATGDDVSLQVDLGDGVDMLTLDLTHNHPFPFGPMAVEVVDSSAQQQRHEAWELNGTNLVLTWGDAAFSIDVQGTLAIADAVIRGADLRCSGTCSIERSTMEGSAPIIAESGASLSVRSTMILGSRTDEDVVAVDDADLVYEDSTGTGGWTDAWIRRLSGRTVMTNMPGALVSGADLGYKGTKSPNAFAETMGDDVGVDLGNSEMTRIVEWLTGDGIYGKEEGTFTVTATTGWGTFTTTVPAVWAPTTVVDLDLPTIEVVAIEVEDRTATVNESLGVMLTVRNSGTADAPKPVLECSVGDEAADTSPSYIQLSTYGGLAAGAEMDIPLTWRMPSDGAHTLSCGVIDLSGTPLEAVEDLVTADTGVTGAEVSWTYAEEVEESSMATVLIALVVFMLGVAGIARVAAARTDAEDAEDEEEMAEPVVEEGEDAKQYPEPLDTEPAESGTVEVEAATSDDEGATSDEAADAAPWDES
;
A
#
# COMPACT_ATOMS: atom_id res chain seq x y z
N MET A 1 47.51 10.63 -0.82
CA MET A 1 46.30 10.05 -1.44
C MET A 1 46.35 8.51 -1.44
N ALA A 2 46.63 7.91 -0.28
CA ALA A 2 46.73 6.46 -0.07
C ALA A 2 46.08 5.93 1.24
N PRO A 3 45.77 6.72 2.29
CA PRO A 3 45.11 6.17 3.47
C PRO A 3 43.57 6.11 3.34
N MET A 4 42.99 6.82 2.37
CA MET A 4 41.53 6.93 2.18
C MET A 4 40.92 5.72 1.45
N ARG A 5 41.73 4.96 0.68
CA ARG A 5 41.28 3.76 -0.03
C ARG A 5 41.20 2.52 0.88
N THR A 6 42.02 2.47 1.93
CA THR A 6 42.00 1.35 2.89
C THR A 6 40.82 1.46 3.87
N ALA A 7 40.42 2.68 4.24
CA ALA A 7 39.25 2.90 5.09
C ALA A 7 37.93 2.57 4.36
N LEU A 8 37.84 2.87 3.06
CA LEU A 8 36.65 2.57 2.26
C LEU A 8 36.47 1.06 2.01
N LEU A 9 37.57 0.31 1.85
CA LEU A 9 37.51 -1.15 1.70
C LEU A 9 37.13 -1.87 3.00
N LEU A 10 37.57 -1.38 4.16
CA LEU A 10 37.17 -1.91 5.47
C LEU A 10 35.70 -1.61 5.80
N LEU A 11 35.18 -0.46 5.36
CA LEU A 11 33.77 -0.11 5.52
C LEU A 11 32.86 -0.95 4.60
N ALA A 12 33.30 -1.25 3.37
CA ALA A 12 32.58 -2.14 2.45
C ALA A 12 32.55 -3.61 2.91
N LEU A 13 33.59 -4.07 3.63
CA LEU A 13 33.63 -5.40 4.26
C LEU A 13 32.73 -5.50 5.51
N LEU A 14 32.47 -4.38 6.20
CA LEU A 14 31.54 -4.31 7.33
C LEU A 14 30.07 -4.19 6.89
N LEU A 15 29.79 -3.76 5.66
CA LEU A 15 28.45 -3.65 5.07
C LEU A 15 27.96 -4.92 4.36
N CYS A 16 28.85 -5.91 4.15
CA CYS A 16 28.50 -7.20 3.53
C CYS A 16 28.44 -8.36 4.53
N ALA A 17 28.52 -8.09 5.85
CA ALA A 17 28.18 -9.09 6.85
C ALA A 17 26.65 -9.22 6.90
N PRO A 18 26.09 -10.44 6.84
CA PRO A 18 24.67 -10.60 7.11
C PRO A 18 24.39 -10.03 8.51
N LEU A 19 23.33 -9.23 8.65
CA LEU A 19 22.74 -8.97 9.96
C LEU A 19 22.19 -10.30 10.49
N ALA A 20 23.06 -11.13 11.05
CA ALA A 20 22.62 -12.06 12.08
C ALA A 20 22.06 -11.17 13.19
N ALA A 21 20.77 -11.31 13.47
CA ALA A 21 20.15 -10.71 14.64
C ALA A 21 21.07 -10.97 15.84
N ALA A 22 21.43 -9.91 16.56
CA ALA A 22 22.21 -10.02 17.78
C ALA A 22 21.34 -10.70 18.85
N ILE A 23 21.36 -12.03 18.86
CA ILE A 23 20.92 -12.85 19.98
C ILE A 23 22.02 -12.73 21.03
N ASP A 24 21.64 -12.23 22.21
CA ASP A 24 22.53 -12.05 23.36
C ASP A 24 23.18 -13.39 23.71
N GLY A 25 24.49 -13.47 23.55
CA GLY A 25 25.28 -14.69 23.76
C GLY A 25 25.39 -15.03 25.24
N ARG A 26 24.33 -15.59 25.82
CA ARG A 26 24.45 -16.49 26.98
C ARG A 26 25.10 -17.78 26.47
N ALA A 27 26.05 -18.32 27.21
CA ALA A 27 26.90 -19.42 26.73
C ALA A 27 26.12 -20.74 26.65
N ALA A 28 25.31 -20.89 25.59
CA ALA A 28 24.68 -22.13 25.18
C ALA A 28 25.77 -23.17 24.83
N ASP A 29 25.49 -24.44 25.09
CA ASP A 29 26.43 -25.52 24.77
C ASP A 29 26.65 -25.59 23.25
N VAL A 30 27.89 -25.81 22.82
CA VAL A 30 28.25 -25.84 21.39
C VAL A 30 28.53 -27.27 20.96
N ILE A 31 27.85 -27.69 19.89
CA ILE A 31 27.94 -29.02 19.29
C ILE A 31 28.61 -28.85 17.94
N ASP A 32 29.94 -29.00 17.94
CA ASP A 32 30.81 -28.75 16.79
C ASP A 32 31.32 -30.02 16.09
N THR A 33 30.85 -31.18 16.55
CA THR A 33 31.15 -32.50 16.00
C THR A 33 29.94 -33.41 16.08
N ASP A 34 29.93 -34.46 15.26
CA ASP A 34 28.86 -35.46 15.28
C ASP A 34 28.79 -36.14 16.65
N GLN A 35 27.61 -36.10 17.28
CA GLN A 35 27.39 -36.74 18.57
C GLN A 35 25.96 -37.24 18.74
N THR A 36 25.79 -38.20 19.66
CA THR A 36 24.50 -38.76 20.03
C THR A 36 24.26 -38.57 21.52
N LEU A 37 23.12 -37.98 21.89
CA LEU A 37 22.63 -37.89 23.25
C LEU A 37 21.67 -39.05 23.54
N ALA A 38 22.07 -39.95 24.44
CA ALA A 38 21.29 -41.14 24.80
C ALA A 38 20.87 -41.16 26.29
N VAL A 39 21.09 -40.06 27.01
CA VAL A 39 20.73 -39.93 28.43
C VAL A 39 20.01 -38.61 28.63
N ASP A 40 18.95 -38.65 29.42
CA ASP A 40 18.16 -37.46 29.77
C ASP A 40 19.06 -36.36 30.30
N THR A 41 18.92 -35.16 29.75
CA THR A 41 19.82 -34.04 30.01
C THR A 41 19.03 -32.73 30.11
N THR A 42 19.53 -31.81 30.93
CA THR A 42 19.00 -30.45 31.05
C THR A 42 19.96 -29.48 30.39
N TYR A 43 19.46 -28.66 29.47
CA TYR A 43 20.18 -27.51 28.92
C TYR A 43 19.51 -26.23 29.40
N ALA A 44 20.10 -25.57 30.41
CA ALA A 44 19.51 -24.39 31.01
C ALA A 44 19.39 -23.21 30.03
N ASP A 45 20.41 -22.97 29.21
CA ASP A 45 20.43 -21.89 28.22
C ASP A 45 20.19 -22.37 26.77
N GLY A 46 20.00 -23.68 26.58
CA GLY A 46 19.93 -24.32 25.25
C GLY A 46 21.31 -24.70 24.68
N PHE A 47 21.38 -24.89 23.36
CA PHE A 47 22.58 -25.32 22.65
C PHE A 47 22.58 -24.92 21.17
N THR A 48 23.76 -24.85 20.57
CA THR A 48 23.96 -24.60 19.14
C THR A 48 24.61 -25.79 18.46
N VAL A 49 24.00 -26.29 17.39
CA VAL A 49 24.63 -27.25 16.45
C VAL A 49 25.24 -26.45 15.31
N THR A 50 26.57 -26.51 15.17
CA THR A 50 27.29 -25.68 14.20
C THR A 50 27.48 -26.37 12.86
N ASP A 51 27.84 -25.59 11.83
CA ASP A 51 28.11 -26.07 10.47
C ASP A 51 28.93 -27.37 10.43
N GLY A 52 28.44 -28.35 9.65
CA GLY A 52 29.06 -29.65 9.45
C GLY A 52 28.86 -30.66 10.58
N ALA A 53 28.25 -30.28 11.71
CA ALA A 53 27.96 -31.19 12.81
C ALA A 53 26.53 -31.77 12.72
N THR A 54 26.41 -33.04 13.11
CA THR A 54 25.12 -33.71 13.31
C THR A 54 24.90 -34.04 14.79
N PHE A 55 23.87 -33.46 15.40
CA PHE A 55 23.42 -33.84 16.73
C PHE A 55 22.22 -34.77 16.67
N THR A 56 22.36 -36.00 17.18
CA THR A 56 21.24 -36.94 17.29
C THR A 56 20.81 -37.07 18.74
N VAL A 57 19.53 -36.86 19.03
CA VAL A 57 18.94 -36.92 20.37
C VAL A 57 17.98 -38.09 20.44
N GLU A 58 18.31 -39.07 21.28
CA GLU A 58 17.53 -40.29 21.56
C GLU A 58 17.04 -40.33 23.02
N ALA A 59 17.05 -39.18 23.70
CA ALA A 59 16.73 -39.04 25.12
C ALA A 59 15.92 -37.76 25.38
N ASN A 60 15.42 -37.60 26.60
CA ASN A 60 14.63 -36.42 26.96
C ASN A 60 15.53 -35.22 27.24
N ILE A 61 15.12 -34.07 26.74
CA ILE A 61 15.75 -32.78 27.01
C ILE A 61 14.79 -31.90 27.81
N THR A 62 15.26 -31.42 28.95
CA THR A 62 14.61 -30.31 29.66
C THR A 62 15.34 -29.01 29.35
N LEU A 63 14.60 -28.00 28.93
CA LEU A 63 15.15 -26.68 28.61
C LEU A 63 14.78 -25.68 29.68
N GLY A 64 15.72 -24.80 30.04
CA GLY A 64 15.43 -23.69 30.93
C GLY A 64 14.47 -22.67 30.31
N GLU A 65 14.01 -21.73 31.14
CA GLU A 65 13.28 -20.55 30.71
C GLU A 65 14.11 -19.76 29.67
N ASP A 66 13.47 -19.37 28.57
CA ASP A 66 14.08 -18.63 27.45
C ASP A 66 15.28 -19.33 26.78
N ALA A 67 15.44 -20.65 26.97
CA ALA A 67 16.52 -21.39 26.32
C ALA A 67 16.41 -21.30 24.79
N VAL A 68 17.56 -21.30 24.11
CA VAL A 68 17.61 -21.19 22.65
C VAL A 68 18.34 -22.40 22.08
N ILE A 69 17.65 -23.15 21.22
CA ILE A 69 18.25 -24.15 20.35
C ILE A 69 18.51 -23.50 19.00
N ARG A 70 19.77 -23.52 18.55
CA ARG A 70 20.14 -23.02 17.22
C ARG A 70 20.74 -24.13 16.37
N VAL A 71 20.26 -24.27 15.14
CA VAL A 71 20.81 -25.18 14.15
C VAL A 71 21.36 -24.34 13.00
N ASP A 72 22.67 -24.15 12.95
CA ASP A 72 23.31 -23.31 11.94
C ASP A 72 23.15 -23.90 10.53
N GLU A 73 23.32 -23.05 9.51
CA GLU A 73 23.38 -23.50 8.13
C GLU A 73 24.45 -24.61 7.98
N GLY A 74 24.11 -25.69 7.26
CA GLY A 74 24.99 -26.85 7.12
C GLY A 74 25.00 -27.82 8.32
N ALA A 75 24.36 -27.48 9.45
CA ALA A 75 24.21 -28.36 10.60
C ALA A 75 22.94 -29.23 10.53
N THR A 76 22.91 -30.31 11.31
CA THR A 76 21.72 -31.18 11.42
C THR A 76 21.38 -31.51 12.87
N LEU A 77 20.13 -31.30 13.27
CA LEU A 77 19.57 -31.78 14.54
C LEU A 77 18.51 -32.86 14.25
N ASN A 78 18.76 -34.07 14.74
CA ASN A 78 17.85 -35.20 14.64
C ASN A 78 17.31 -35.55 16.03
N LEU A 79 16.04 -35.28 16.30
CA LEU A 79 15.34 -35.77 17.48
C LEU A 79 14.55 -37.03 17.11
N VAL A 80 14.97 -38.18 17.65
CA VAL A 80 14.40 -39.49 17.32
C VAL A 80 13.94 -40.16 18.62
N GLY A 81 12.65 -40.09 18.90
CA GLY A 81 12.07 -40.68 20.12
C GLY A 81 12.33 -39.90 21.42
N GLY A 82 13.23 -38.92 21.41
CA GLY A 82 13.46 -38.02 22.54
C GLY A 82 12.37 -36.95 22.65
N HIS A 83 12.00 -36.55 23.88
CA HIS A 83 11.07 -35.45 24.12
C HIS A 83 11.83 -34.16 24.46
N MET A 84 11.29 -32.99 24.08
CA MET A 84 11.81 -31.69 24.49
C MET A 84 10.73 -30.92 25.27
N THR A 85 11.04 -30.51 26.50
CA THR A 85 10.09 -29.84 27.38
C THR A 85 10.75 -28.62 28.05
N GLY A 86 10.11 -27.46 27.93
CA GLY A 86 10.52 -26.25 28.67
C GLY A 86 10.19 -26.35 30.17
N SER A 87 11.02 -25.74 31.01
CA SER A 87 10.84 -25.79 32.47
C SER A 87 9.81 -24.81 33.02
N ASP A 88 9.49 -23.76 32.27
CA ASP A 88 8.51 -22.71 32.67
C ASP A 88 7.46 -22.51 31.57
N ILE A 89 6.62 -23.52 31.39
CA ILE A 89 5.53 -23.48 30.42
C ILE A 89 4.41 -22.58 30.95
N GLN A 90 4.17 -21.49 30.24
CA GLN A 90 3.05 -20.62 30.53
C GLN A 90 1.77 -21.18 29.91
N ALA A 91 0.89 -21.71 30.74
CA ALA A 91 -0.45 -22.12 30.34
C ALA A 91 -1.42 -21.97 31.50
N TYR A 92 -2.69 -21.77 31.19
CA TYR A 92 -3.77 -21.83 32.17
C TYR A 92 -5.02 -22.43 31.55
N MET A 93 -5.84 -23.04 32.40
CA MET A 93 -7.11 -23.61 31.99
C MET A 93 -8.21 -22.58 32.21
N ALA A 94 -8.62 -21.88 31.15
CA ALA A 94 -9.66 -20.86 31.23
C ALA A 94 -11.02 -21.48 31.56
N LEU A 95 -11.69 -20.89 32.56
CA LEU A 95 -13.07 -21.22 32.91
C LEU A 95 -14.01 -20.56 31.89
N SER A 96 -14.89 -21.35 31.28
CA SER A 96 -15.82 -20.91 30.23
C SER A 96 -17.28 -21.07 30.65
N GLY A 97 -18.17 -20.23 30.09
CA GLY A 97 -19.62 -20.37 30.24
C GLY A 97 -20.18 -20.08 31.64
N GLY A 98 -19.41 -19.45 32.53
CA GLY A 98 -19.84 -19.07 33.89
C GLY A 98 -20.01 -20.23 34.87
N ALA A 99 -19.95 -21.47 34.39
CA ALA A 99 -19.93 -22.69 35.17
C ALA A 99 -19.06 -23.75 34.49
N SER A 100 -18.04 -24.22 35.19
CA SER A 100 -17.08 -25.21 34.73
C SER A 100 -16.90 -26.31 35.77
N THR A 101 -16.37 -27.45 35.35
CA THR A 101 -15.92 -28.50 36.28
C THR A 101 -14.45 -28.80 36.04
N ILE A 102 -13.72 -29.11 37.11
CA ILE A 102 -12.36 -29.68 37.04
C ILE A 102 -12.36 -31.03 37.74
N GLU A 103 -11.89 -32.06 37.05
CA GLU A 103 -11.72 -33.42 37.58
C GLU A 103 -10.27 -33.62 37.99
N LEU A 104 -10.04 -33.92 39.26
CA LEU A 104 -8.73 -34.13 39.84
C LEU A 104 -8.59 -35.59 40.28
N PRO A 105 -7.77 -36.40 39.59
CA PRO A 105 -7.37 -37.70 40.11
C PRO A 105 -6.68 -37.51 41.46
N VAL A 106 -7.17 -38.21 42.50
CA VAL A 106 -6.66 -38.15 43.89
C VAL A 106 -6.51 -39.54 44.51
N GLN A 107 -6.45 -40.56 43.66
CA GLN A 107 -6.34 -41.95 44.08
C GLN A 107 -5.17 -42.17 45.06
N GLY A 108 -5.47 -42.84 46.16
CA GLY A 108 -4.51 -43.14 47.23
C GLY A 108 -4.38 -42.06 48.30
N MET A 109 -5.01 -40.89 48.13
CA MET A 109 -5.07 -39.84 49.16
C MET A 109 -6.25 -40.11 50.10
N THR A 110 -6.09 -39.82 51.39
CA THR A 110 -7.12 -40.10 52.43
C THR A 110 -7.20 -39.00 53.49
N GLY A 111 -8.32 -38.96 54.20
CA GLY A 111 -8.61 -37.97 55.23
C GLY A 111 -8.68 -36.56 54.68
N THR A 112 -8.31 -35.59 55.50
CA THR A 112 -8.36 -34.17 55.10
C THR A 112 -7.24 -33.82 54.13
N ALA A 113 -7.57 -33.09 53.07
CA ALA A 113 -6.64 -32.55 52.09
C ALA A 113 -6.87 -31.06 51.83
N THR A 114 -5.84 -30.38 51.37
CA THR A 114 -5.89 -29.00 50.86
C THR A 114 -5.75 -29.04 49.36
N VAL A 115 -6.75 -28.51 48.66
CA VAL A 115 -6.73 -28.26 47.22
C VAL A 115 -6.36 -26.80 47.01
N ARG A 116 -5.28 -26.54 46.27
CA ARG A 116 -4.79 -25.21 45.95
C ARG A 116 -4.79 -25.00 44.45
N LEU A 117 -5.56 -24.03 43.98
CA LEU A 117 -5.58 -23.59 42.59
C LEU A 117 -4.66 -22.38 42.48
N MET A 118 -3.60 -22.50 41.68
CA MET A 118 -2.71 -21.39 41.33
C MET A 118 -3.32 -20.65 40.14
N MET A 119 -3.80 -19.43 40.34
CA MET A 119 -4.60 -18.69 39.35
C MET A 119 -3.72 -17.90 38.38
N SER A 120 -4.16 -17.79 37.13
CA SER A 120 -3.50 -17.00 36.08
C SER A 120 -3.54 -15.48 36.34
N THR A 121 -4.39 -15.04 37.26
CA THR A 121 -4.58 -13.64 37.63
C THR A 121 -4.91 -13.52 39.12
N THR A 122 -4.48 -12.45 39.77
CA THR A 122 -4.88 -12.14 41.14
C THR A 122 -6.38 -11.88 41.22
N LEU A 123 -7.11 -12.76 41.91
CA LEU A 123 -8.54 -12.57 42.14
C LEU A 123 -8.78 -11.53 43.24
N ASN A 124 -9.67 -10.58 42.99
CA ASN A 124 -10.02 -9.54 43.97
C ASN A 124 -11.43 -9.71 44.56
N GLY A 125 -12.15 -10.75 44.13
CA GLY A 125 -13.50 -11.12 44.57
C GLY A 125 -14.59 -10.60 43.65
N SER A 126 -14.28 -9.67 42.74
CA SER A 126 -15.24 -9.18 41.73
C SER A 126 -15.64 -10.24 40.71
N GLU A 127 -14.82 -11.27 40.55
CA GLU A 127 -15.03 -12.44 39.70
C GLU A 127 -16.14 -13.36 40.23
N MET A 128 -16.53 -13.19 41.51
CA MET A 128 -17.50 -14.01 42.23
C MET A 128 -17.23 -15.52 42.07
N LEU A 129 -15.95 -15.91 42.02
CA LEU A 129 -15.56 -17.30 41.86
C LEU A 129 -15.97 -18.10 43.10
N ASN A 130 -16.93 -19.00 42.92
CA ASN A 130 -17.32 -19.99 43.93
C ASN A 130 -16.88 -21.37 43.47
N ILE A 131 -16.34 -22.14 44.40
CA ILE A 131 -15.82 -23.49 44.19
C ILE A 131 -16.55 -24.42 45.14
N THR A 132 -17.12 -25.51 44.63
CA THR A 132 -17.73 -26.57 45.44
C THR A 132 -17.08 -27.90 45.09
N ALA A 133 -16.52 -28.58 46.08
CA ALA A 133 -15.99 -29.91 45.92
C ALA A 133 -17.12 -30.95 45.94
N SER A 134 -16.94 -32.07 45.22
CA SER A 134 -17.89 -33.20 45.22
C SER A 134 -18.05 -33.86 46.61
N THR A 135 -17.14 -33.58 47.54
CA THR A 135 -17.19 -33.99 48.95
C THR A 135 -18.11 -33.08 49.80
N GLY A 136 -18.55 -31.95 49.26
CA GLY A 136 -19.57 -31.05 49.82
C GLY A 136 -19.03 -29.76 50.42
N GLU A 137 -17.71 -29.60 50.54
CA GLU A 137 -17.08 -28.35 50.98
C GLU A 137 -17.11 -27.30 49.87
N SER A 138 -17.25 -26.04 50.26
CA SER A 138 -17.36 -24.93 49.32
C SER A 138 -16.58 -23.72 49.79
N LEU A 139 -16.00 -22.99 48.84
CA LEU A 139 -15.43 -21.66 49.02
C LEU A 139 -16.20 -20.67 48.13
N ASN A 140 -16.68 -19.58 48.71
CA ASN A 140 -17.38 -18.53 47.97
C ASN A 140 -16.51 -17.29 47.86
N GLU A 141 -16.62 -16.57 46.75
CA GLU A 141 -15.90 -15.32 46.48
C GLU A 141 -14.39 -15.47 46.72
N ALA A 142 -13.78 -16.45 46.05
CA ALA A 142 -12.36 -16.72 46.14
C ALA A 142 -11.51 -15.49 45.76
N THR A 143 -10.42 -15.27 46.49
CA THR A 143 -9.51 -14.13 46.32
C THR A 143 -8.05 -14.56 46.39
N GLY A 144 -7.15 -13.78 45.81
CA GLY A 144 -5.70 -14.00 45.78
C GLY A 144 -5.20 -14.65 44.49
N ASP A 145 -3.88 -14.83 44.42
CA ASP A 145 -3.20 -15.57 43.34
C ASP A 145 -3.33 -17.08 43.52
N ASP A 146 -3.59 -17.51 44.76
CA ASP A 146 -3.76 -18.89 45.15
C ASP A 146 -5.06 -19.06 45.91
N VAL A 147 -5.92 -19.92 45.38
CA VAL A 147 -7.21 -20.23 45.99
C VAL A 147 -7.12 -21.59 46.66
N SER A 148 -7.33 -21.64 47.98
CA SER A 148 -7.23 -22.88 48.76
C SER A 148 -8.57 -23.30 49.35
N LEU A 149 -8.93 -24.57 49.15
CA LEU A 149 -10.11 -25.23 49.72
C LEU A 149 -9.66 -26.46 50.53
N GLN A 150 -10.17 -26.61 51.75
CA GLN A 150 -9.96 -27.81 52.54
C GLN A 150 -11.11 -28.79 52.28
N VAL A 151 -10.79 -30.04 51.95
CA VAL A 151 -11.74 -31.10 51.61
C VAL A 151 -11.50 -32.34 52.47
N ASP A 152 -12.54 -33.12 52.76
CA ASP A 152 -12.41 -34.44 53.40
C ASP A 152 -12.57 -35.57 52.37
N LEU A 153 -11.45 -36.22 52.05
CA LEU A 153 -11.39 -37.36 51.15
C LEU A 153 -11.82 -38.68 51.85
N GLY A 154 -12.07 -38.66 53.17
CA GLY A 154 -12.55 -39.81 53.93
C GLY A 154 -11.59 -41.01 53.89
N ASP A 155 -12.15 -42.21 53.69
CA ASP A 155 -11.37 -43.46 53.53
C ASP A 155 -10.69 -43.57 52.14
N GLY A 156 -10.81 -42.53 51.30
CA GLY A 156 -10.24 -42.43 49.96
C GLY A 156 -11.30 -42.17 48.90
N VAL A 157 -10.98 -41.25 47.97
CA VAL A 157 -11.71 -41.03 46.72
C VAL A 157 -10.73 -41.19 45.56
N ASP A 158 -11.19 -41.73 44.43
CA ASP A 158 -10.33 -41.88 43.25
C ASP A 158 -10.25 -40.57 42.44
N MET A 159 -11.37 -39.84 42.38
CA MET A 159 -11.51 -38.59 41.64
C MET A 159 -12.30 -37.59 42.47
N LEU A 160 -11.74 -36.38 42.59
CA LEU A 160 -12.37 -35.22 43.20
C LEU A 160 -12.84 -34.29 42.08
N THR A 161 -14.13 -33.94 42.06
CA THR A 161 -14.65 -32.95 41.12
C THR A 161 -14.80 -31.61 41.83
N LEU A 162 -14.31 -30.54 41.19
CA LEU A 162 -14.56 -29.17 41.59
C LEU A 162 -15.59 -28.57 40.63
N ASP A 163 -16.72 -28.13 41.16
CA ASP A 163 -17.69 -27.30 40.45
C ASP A 163 -17.33 -25.83 40.67
N LEU A 164 -17.03 -25.11 39.60
CA LEU A 164 -16.62 -23.71 39.63
C LEU A 164 -17.69 -22.85 38.97
N THR A 165 -18.14 -21.80 39.64
CA THR A 165 -19.04 -20.80 39.06
C THR A 165 -18.45 -19.40 39.21
N HIS A 166 -18.51 -18.57 38.18
CA HIS A 166 -18.01 -17.20 38.19
C HIS A 166 -18.90 -16.28 37.36
N ASN A 167 -18.75 -14.97 37.53
CA ASN A 167 -19.38 -13.96 36.68
C ASN A 167 -18.38 -13.04 35.97
N HIS A 168 -17.08 -13.36 36.04
CA HIS A 168 -16.05 -12.56 35.41
C HIS A 168 -16.15 -12.58 33.88
N PRO A 169 -16.11 -11.42 33.20
CA PRO A 169 -16.29 -11.33 31.75
C PRO A 169 -15.01 -11.66 30.95
N PHE A 170 -13.83 -11.67 31.58
CA PHE A 170 -12.57 -11.99 30.90
C PHE A 170 -12.08 -13.40 31.25
N PRO A 171 -11.44 -14.12 30.31
CA PRO A 171 -10.87 -15.44 30.57
C PRO A 171 -9.85 -15.43 31.71
N PHE A 172 -9.98 -16.39 32.62
CA PHE A 172 -9.05 -16.64 33.72
C PHE A 172 -9.22 -18.08 34.20
N GLY A 173 -8.25 -18.59 34.95
CA GLY A 173 -8.37 -19.92 35.56
C GLY A 173 -7.07 -20.43 36.16
N PRO A 174 -7.03 -21.69 36.62
CA PRO A 174 -5.84 -22.25 37.21
C PRO A 174 -4.73 -22.52 36.17
N MET A 175 -3.52 -22.07 36.47
CA MET A 175 -2.27 -22.51 35.84
C MET A 175 -1.87 -23.92 36.29
N ALA A 176 -2.19 -24.25 37.54
CA ALA A 176 -2.00 -25.57 38.11
C ALA A 176 -2.95 -25.78 39.30
N VAL A 177 -3.20 -27.04 39.62
CA VAL A 177 -3.94 -27.44 40.82
C VAL A 177 -3.11 -28.43 41.62
N GLU A 178 -2.86 -28.10 42.88
CA GLU A 178 -2.17 -28.96 43.84
C GLU A 178 -3.15 -29.52 44.87
N VAL A 179 -3.06 -30.82 45.14
CA VAL A 179 -3.76 -31.49 46.24
C VAL A 179 -2.71 -32.01 47.21
N VAL A 180 -2.83 -31.63 48.48
CA VAL A 180 -1.93 -32.06 49.56
C VAL A 180 -2.75 -32.67 50.69
N ASP A 181 -2.59 -33.96 50.98
CA ASP A 181 -3.30 -34.61 52.08
C ASP A 181 -2.62 -34.46 53.44
N SER A 182 -3.31 -34.91 54.49
CA SER A 182 -2.81 -34.88 55.86
C SER A 182 -1.54 -35.71 56.10
N SER A 183 -1.17 -36.60 55.18
CA SER A 183 0.07 -37.38 55.22
C SER A 183 1.25 -36.67 54.53
N ALA A 184 1.00 -35.46 54.00
CA ALA A 184 1.91 -34.71 53.13
C ALA A 184 2.18 -35.38 51.77
N GLN A 185 1.29 -36.28 51.32
CA GLN A 185 1.28 -36.70 49.93
C GLN A 185 0.78 -35.54 49.07
N GLN A 186 1.52 -35.20 48.03
CA GLN A 186 1.20 -34.12 47.09
C GLN A 186 0.98 -34.69 45.69
N GLN A 187 -0.06 -34.19 45.02
CA GLN A 187 -0.28 -34.36 43.59
C GLN A 187 -0.45 -32.97 42.99
N ARG A 188 0.30 -32.68 41.93
CA ARG A 188 0.23 -31.44 41.16
C ARG A 188 -0.24 -31.79 39.76
N HIS A 189 -1.23 -31.06 39.27
CA HIS A 189 -1.77 -31.19 37.93
C HIS A 189 -1.56 -29.83 37.24
N GLU A 190 -0.75 -29.81 36.19
CA GLU A 190 -0.53 -28.60 35.40
C GLU A 190 -1.76 -28.31 34.53
N ALA A 191 -1.90 -27.08 34.03
CA ALA A 191 -3.08 -26.67 33.25
C ALA A 191 -3.43 -27.65 32.13
N TRP A 192 -2.46 -28.09 31.33
CA TRP A 192 -2.65 -29.02 30.20
C TRP A 192 -3.00 -30.46 30.64
N GLU A 193 -2.92 -30.77 31.93
CA GLU A 193 -3.31 -32.06 32.52
C GLU A 193 -4.72 -32.00 33.13
N LEU A 194 -5.28 -30.80 33.29
CA LEU A 194 -6.62 -30.61 33.83
C LEU A 194 -7.68 -31.05 32.83
N ASN A 195 -8.67 -31.78 33.32
CA ASN A 195 -9.82 -32.24 32.54
C ASN A 195 -11.11 -31.78 33.20
N GLY A 196 -12.20 -31.74 32.43
CA GLY A 196 -13.53 -31.42 32.94
C GLY A 196 -14.46 -30.86 31.87
N THR A 197 -15.38 -29.99 32.27
CA THR A 197 -16.39 -29.40 31.37
C THR A 197 -16.29 -27.89 31.33
N ASN A 198 -16.55 -27.31 30.15
CA ASN A 198 -16.43 -25.87 29.88
C ASN A 198 -15.07 -25.30 30.30
N LEU A 199 -14.01 -26.00 29.91
CA LEU A 199 -12.64 -25.61 30.11
C LEU A 199 -11.98 -25.36 28.76
N VAL A 200 -11.17 -24.32 28.64
CA VAL A 200 -10.38 -24.02 27.44
C VAL A 200 -8.93 -23.86 27.84
N LEU A 201 -8.05 -24.72 27.32
CA LEU A 201 -6.62 -24.60 27.57
C LEU A 201 -6.07 -23.42 26.77
N THR A 202 -5.47 -22.47 27.47
CA THR A 202 -4.84 -21.29 26.87
C THR A 202 -3.34 -21.33 27.13
N TRP A 203 -2.57 -21.13 26.07
CA TRP A 203 -1.11 -21.05 26.12
C TRP A 203 -0.66 -19.58 26.15
N GLY A 204 0.33 -19.30 27.00
CA GLY A 204 0.99 -18.00 27.11
C GLY A 204 2.23 -17.94 26.22
N ASP A 205 3.29 -17.29 26.70
CA ASP A 205 4.55 -17.20 25.95
C ASP A 205 5.23 -18.58 25.84
N ALA A 206 6.05 -18.75 24.81
CA ALA A 206 6.85 -19.95 24.64
C ALA A 206 7.88 -20.08 25.77
N ALA A 207 8.13 -21.30 26.24
CA ALA A 207 9.10 -21.57 27.28
C ALA A 207 10.55 -21.56 26.77
N PHE A 208 10.75 -21.87 25.48
CA PHE A 208 12.05 -21.87 24.80
C PHE A 208 11.87 -21.70 23.28
N SER A 209 12.96 -21.48 22.55
CA SER A 209 12.93 -21.32 21.08
C SER A 209 13.83 -22.32 20.35
N ILE A 210 13.45 -22.64 19.11
CA ILE A 210 14.22 -23.44 18.15
C ILE A 210 14.35 -22.62 16.85
N ASP A 211 15.56 -22.16 16.56
CA ASP A 211 15.92 -21.43 15.33
C ASP A 211 16.70 -22.36 14.39
N VAL A 212 16.11 -22.69 13.23
CA VAL A 212 16.66 -23.65 12.28
C VAL A 212 17.08 -22.96 10.98
N GLN A 213 18.38 -22.77 10.81
CA GLN A 213 19.00 -22.34 9.54
C GLN A 213 19.49 -23.55 8.72
N GLY A 214 19.85 -24.66 9.39
CA GLY A 214 20.25 -25.92 8.78
C GLY A 214 19.10 -26.91 8.59
N THR A 215 19.28 -28.13 9.08
CA THR A 215 18.28 -29.21 9.00
C THR A 215 17.79 -29.64 10.39
N LEU A 216 16.48 -29.65 10.59
CA LEU A 216 15.82 -30.22 11.76
C LEU A 216 14.95 -31.41 11.34
N ALA A 217 15.14 -32.55 11.99
CA ALA A 217 14.26 -33.70 11.87
C ALA A 217 13.74 -34.10 13.26
N ILE A 218 12.43 -34.01 13.45
CA ILE A 218 11.71 -34.45 14.65
C ILE A 218 10.88 -35.67 14.27
N ALA A 219 11.14 -36.79 14.92
CA ALA A 219 10.44 -38.04 14.67
C ALA A 219 10.07 -38.76 15.97
N ASP A 220 8.82 -39.21 16.06
CA ASP A 220 8.31 -40.03 17.16
C ASP A 220 8.52 -39.34 18.54
N ALA A 221 8.36 -38.01 18.59
CA ALA A 221 8.73 -37.16 19.72
C ALA A 221 7.54 -36.35 20.26
N VAL A 222 7.76 -35.71 21.41
CA VAL A 222 6.85 -34.70 21.99
C VAL A 222 7.66 -33.45 22.23
N ILE A 223 7.19 -32.32 21.70
CA ILE A 223 7.77 -31.01 21.90
C ILE A 223 6.74 -30.18 22.66
N ARG A 224 7.12 -29.64 23.82
CA ARG A 224 6.20 -28.88 24.68
C ARG A 224 6.75 -27.50 25.04
N GLY A 225 6.04 -26.46 24.60
CA GLY A 225 6.34 -25.05 24.88
C GLY A 225 7.42 -24.41 23.98
N ALA A 226 7.66 -24.93 22.78
CA ALA A 226 8.67 -24.39 21.86
C ALA A 226 8.13 -23.28 20.97
N ASP A 227 8.93 -22.24 20.71
CA ASP A 227 8.79 -21.37 19.55
C ASP A 227 9.65 -21.87 18.40
N LEU A 228 9.04 -22.48 17.37
CA LEU A 228 9.79 -23.10 16.27
C LEU A 228 9.78 -22.22 15.03
N ARG A 229 10.98 -21.80 14.60
CA ARG A 229 11.18 -21.06 13.36
C ARG A 229 12.10 -21.82 12.43
N CYS A 230 11.62 -22.09 11.22
CA CYS A 230 12.31 -22.81 10.18
C CYS A 230 12.70 -21.86 9.05
N SER A 231 14.00 -21.57 8.92
CA SER A 231 14.58 -20.87 7.76
C SER A 231 15.25 -21.84 6.78
N GLY A 232 15.66 -23.03 7.27
CA GLY A 232 16.24 -24.10 6.46
C GLY A 232 15.24 -25.20 6.11
N THR A 233 15.61 -26.45 6.42
CA THR A 233 14.74 -27.63 6.21
C THR A 233 14.27 -28.20 7.53
N CYS A 234 12.95 -28.31 7.73
CA CYS A 234 12.36 -28.91 8.91
C CYS A 234 11.39 -30.03 8.53
N SER A 235 11.53 -31.18 9.18
CA SER A 235 10.59 -32.30 9.07
C SER A 235 10.12 -32.71 10.45
N ILE A 236 8.80 -32.79 10.63
CA ILE A 236 8.13 -33.18 11.87
C ILE A 236 7.20 -34.34 11.54
N GLU A 237 7.56 -35.54 12.01
CA GLU A 237 6.84 -36.76 11.70
C GLU A 237 6.39 -37.51 12.95
N ARG A 238 5.15 -38.01 12.94
CA ARG A 238 4.62 -38.90 14.00
C ARG A 238 4.84 -38.36 15.41
N SER A 239 4.73 -37.05 15.56
CA SER A 239 5.08 -36.34 16.79
C SER A 239 3.90 -35.55 17.34
N THR A 240 4.03 -35.07 18.57
CA THR A 240 3.06 -34.16 19.20
C THR A 240 3.74 -32.82 19.50
N MET A 241 3.12 -31.73 19.06
CA MET A 241 3.54 -30.36 19.32
C MET A 241 2.53 -29.71 20.27
N GLU A 242 2.88 -29.57 21.55
CA GLU A 242 1.98 -29.05 22.59
C GLU A 242 2.41 -27.64 22.99
N GLY A 243 1.51 -26.65 22.86
CA GLY A 243 1.87 -25.24 23.11
C GLY A 243 3.01 -24.72 22.26
N SER A 244 3.34 -25.45 21.18
CA SER A 244 4.53 -25.24 20.36
C SER A 244 4.21 -24.67 18.98
N ALA A 245 2.96 -24.25 18.80
CA ALA A 245 2.47 -23.54 17.63
C ALA A 245 2.21 -22.06 17.96
N PRO A 246 2.29 -21.15 16.97
CA PRO A 246 2.50 -21.41 15.55
C PRO A 246 3.92 -21.89 15.23
N ILE A 247 4.04 -22.80 14.26
CA ILE A 247 5.31 -23.14 13.62
C ILE A 247 5.51 -22.21 12.43
N ILE A 248 6.61 -21.45 12.40
CA ILE A 248 6.87 -20.49 11.33
C ILE A 248 7.86 -21.09 10.33
N ALA A 249 7.45 -21.21 9.06
CA ALA A 249 8.35 -21.46 7.94
C ALA A 249 8.64 -20.13 7.23
N GLU A 250 9.87 -19.65 7.34
CA GLU A 250 10.32 -18.39 6.74
C GLU A 250 10.45 -18.52 5.21
N SER A 251 10.55 -17.39 4.49
CA SER A 251 10.69 -17.40 3.02
C SER A 251 11.86 -18.27 2.56
N GLY A 252 11.63 -19.06 1.51
CA GLY A 252 12.59 -20.02 0.97
C GLY A 252 12.82 -21.29 1.80
N ALA A 253 12.20 -21.42 2.98
CA ALA A 253 12.32 -22.63 3.82
C ALA A 253 11.49 -23.80 3.27
N SER A 254 11.81 -25.01 3.72
CA SER A 254 11.02 -26.22 3.47
C SER A 254 10.56 -26.84 4.78
N LEU A 255 9.24 -26.84 5.00
CA LEU A 255 8.60 -27.44 6.17
C LEU A 255 7.71 -28.62 5.76
N SER A 256 7.93 -29.78 6.38
CA SER A 256 7.06 -30.96 6.27
C SER A 256 6.50 -31.36 7.63
N VAL A 257 5.18 -31.37 7.76
CA VAL A 257 4.44 -31.82 8.95
C VAL A 257 3.58 -33.03 8.55
N ARG A 258 3.91 -34.21 9.08
CA ARG A 258 3.32 -35.49 8.64
C ARG A 258 2.90 -36.36 9.80
N SER A 259 1.65 -36.81 9.80
CA SER A 259 1.14 -37.68 10.87
C SER A 259 1.36 -37.10 12.27
N THR A 260 1.32 -35.77 12.39
CA THR A 260 1.66 -35.02 13.61
C THR A 260 0.40 -34.45 14.23
N MET A 261 0.36 -34.39 15.55
CA MET A 261 -0.72 -33.74 16.30
C MET A 261 -0.20 -32.42 16.87
N ILE A 262 -0.88 -31.32 16.56
CA ILE A 262 -0.60 -30.00 17.13
C ILE A 262 -1.72 -29.69 18.12
N LEU A 263 -1.35 -29.40 19.35
CA LEU A 263 -2.25 -29.18 20.47
C LEU A 263 -2.01 -27.81 21.07
N GLY A 264 -2.91 -26.88 20.74
CA GLY A 264 -2.95 -25.55 21.31
C GLY A 264 -1.89 -24.64 20.71
N SER A 265 -2.32 -23.90 19.68
CA SER A 265 -1.56 -22.75 19.19
C SER A 265 -1.70 -21.56 20.13
N ARG A 266 -0.63 -20.76 20.20
CA ARG A 266 -0.58 -19.46 20.89
C ARG A 266 -1.25 -18.36 20.05
N THR A 267 -1.47 -18.60 18.76
CA THR A 267 -2.21 -17.72 17.84
C THR A 267 -3.40 -18.47 17.22
N ASP A 268 -4.08 -17.84 16.27
CA ASP A 268 -5.12 -18.45 15.46
C ASP A 268 -4.59 -19.31 14.30
N GLU A 269 -3.29 -19.65 14.29
CA GLU A 269 -2.71 -20.55 13.29
C GLU A 269 -1.80 -21.61 13.92
N ASP A 270 -1.88 -22.86 13.47
CA ASP A 270 -0.93 -23.89 13.88
C ASP A 270 0.41 -23.76 13.13
N VAL A 271 0.38 -23.34 11.87
CA VAL A 271 1.55 -23.19 10.99
C VAL A 271 1.40 -21.95 10.11
N VAL A 272 2.47 -21.17 9.98
CA VAL A 272 2.54 -20.02 9.07
C VAL A 272 3.67 -20.24 8.07
N ALA A 273 3.31 -20.41 6.79
CA ALA A 273 4.26 -20.42 5.68
C ALA A 273 4.40 -19.00 5.12
N VAL A 274 5.61 -18.45 5.15
CA VAL A 274 5.89 -17.09 4.69
C VAL A 274 6.29 -17.11 3.22
N ASP A 275 5.68 -16.23 2.42
CA ASP A 275 6.00 -16.03 1.00
C ASP A 275 6.01 -17.34 0.19
N ASP A 276 7.17 -17.72 -0.32
CA ASP A 276 7.46 -18.86 -1.18
C ASP A 276 7.89 -20.11 -0.41
N ALA A 277 7.76 -20.14 0.92
CA ALA A 277 8.09 -21.31 1.72
C ALA A 277 7.35 -22.57 1.22
N ASP A 278 8.10 -23.67 1.04
CA ASP A 278 7.55 -24.96 0.70
C ASP A 278 6.90 -25.58 1.94
N LEU A 279 5.61 -25.91 1.84
CA LEU A 279 4.84 -26.53 2.92
C LEU A 279 4.24 -27.85 2.48
N VAL A 280 4.50 -28.89 3.26
CA VAL A 280 3.79 -30.17 3.19
C VAL A 280 3.08 -30.42 4.51
N TYR A 281 1.75 -30.49 4.48
CA TYR A 281 0.91 -30.78 5.63
C TYR A 281 0.00 -31.96 5.31
N GLU A 282 0.34 -33.15 5.82
CA GLU A 282 -0.33 -34.40 5.46
C GLU A 282 -0.64 -35.26 6.70
N ASP A 283 -1.82 -35.89 6.70
CA ASP A 283 -2.28 -36.82 7.75
C ASP A 283 -2.13 -36.27 9.18
N SER A 284 -2.12 -34.94 9.33
CA SER A 284 -1.87 -34.25 10.59
C SER A 284 -3.15 -33.63 11.13
N THR A 285 -3.23 -33.45 12.45
CA THR A 285 -4.37 -32.84 13.13
C THR A 285 -3.89 -31.58 13.83
N GLY A 286 -4.52 -30.46 13.51
CA GLY A 286 -4.28 -29.17 14.15
C GLY A 286 -5.04 -28.98 15.45
N THR A 287 -4.91 -27.80 16.06
CA THR A 287 -5.65 -27.37 17.25
C THR A 287 -7.17 -27.40 17.01
N GLY A 288 -7.60 -27.04 15.79
CA GLY A 288 -9.00 -27.06 15.38
C GLY A 288 -9.81 -25.83 15.81
N GLY A 289 -11.12 -25.85 15.54
CA GLY A 289 -12.01 -24.73 15.83
C GLY A 289 -11.68 -23.49 14.99
N TRP A 290 -11.46 -22.35 15.66
CA TRP A 290 -11.10 -21.09 15.00
C TRP A 290 -9.62 -20.99 14.60
N THR A 291 -8.78 -21.92 15.06
CA THR A 291 -7.37 -21.98 14.68
C THR A 291 -7.23 -22.64 13.32
N ASP A 292 -6.69 -21.92 12.35
CA ASP A 292 -6.35 -22.46 11.03
C ASP A 292 -5.20 -23.48 11.18
N ALA A 293 -5.34 -24.65 10.54
CA ALA A 293 -4.30 -25.67 10.55
C ALA A 293 -3.01 -25.19 9.87
N TRP A 294 -3.14 -24.34 8.86
CA TRP A 294 -2.03 -23.52 8.35
C TRP A 294 -2.51 -22.37 7.48
N ILE A 295 -1.68 -21.33 7.37
CA ILE A 295 -1.84 -20.23 6.41
C ILE A 295 -0.56 -20.00 5.59
N ARG A 296 -0.70 -19.49 4.38
CA ARG A 296 0.37 -18.82 3.63
C ARG A 296 0.18 -17.32 3.76
N ARG A 297 1.20 -16.65 4.32
CA ARG A 297 1.18 -15.22 4.60
C ARG A 297 2.33 -14.53 3.88
N LEU A 298 2.02 -13.49 3.11
CA LEU A 298 3.03 -12.67 2.48
C LEU A 298 3.74 -11.79 3.52
N SER A 299 5.05 -11.60 3.40
CA SER A 299 5.86 -10.70 4.23
C SER A 299 5.48 -9.23 3.98
N GLY A 300 5.18 -8.89 2.73
CA GLY A 300 4.66 -7.58 2.31
C GLY A 300 3.61 -7.73 1.22
N ARG A 301 3.01 -6.62 0.79
CA ARG A 301 2.11 -6.64 -0.36
C ARG A 301 2.16 -5.32 -1.14
N THR A 302 3.28 -5.13 -1.83
CA THR A 302 3.55 -3.93 -2.63
C THR A 302 3.13 -4.14 -4.08
N VAL A 303 2.44 -3.15 -4.64
CA VAL A 303 2.09 -3.07 -6.05
C VAL A 303 2.87 -1.91 -6.68
N MET A 304 3.75 -2.25 -7.61
CA MET A 304 4.56 -1.34 -8.41
C MET A 304 3.82 -0.99 -9.70
N THR A 305 4.04 0.22 -10.22
CA THR A 305 3.43 0.68 -11.47
C THR A 305 4.30 1.74 -12.15
N ASN A 306 4.15 1.89 -13.45
CA ASN A 306 4.82 2.92 -14.24
C ASN A 306 4.25 4.34 -14.10
N MET A 307 3.19 4.56 -13.30
CA MET A 307 2.46 5.83 -13.25
C MET A 307 2.34 6.41 -11.83
N PRO A 308 3.15 7.43 -11.48
CA PRO A 308 2.99 8.18 -10.22
C PRO A 308 1.60 8.79 -10.10
N GLY A 309 1.03 8.75 -8.90
CA GLY A 309 -0.30 9.28 -8.62
C GLY A 309 -1.46 8.46 -9.20
N ALA A 310 -1.20 7.30 -9.81
CA ALA A 310 -2.27 6.37 -10.18
C ALA A 310 -2.95 5.79 -8.94
N LEU A 311 -4.27 5.61 -9.00
CA LEU A 311 -5.02 4.88 -7.97
C LEU A 311 -4.77 3.38 -8.16
N VAL A 312 -4.21 2.73 -7.16
CA VAL A 312 -4.09 1.28 -7.09
C VAL A 312 -5.17 0.76 -6.15
N SER A 313 -5.97 -0.19 -6.61
CA SER A 313 -7.05 -0.82 -5.85
C SER A 313 -6.88 -2.34 -5.84
N GLY A 314 -6.93 -2.93 -4.66
CA GLY A 314 -7.12 -4.37 -4.48
C GLY A 314 -8.60 -4.71 -4.39
N ALA A 315 -9.02 -5.83 -4.98
CA ALA A 315 -10.36 -6.37 -4.81
C ALA A 315 -10.29 -7.84 -4.39
N ASP A 316 -11.15 -8.24 -3.46
CA ASP A 316 -11.23 -9.60 -2.91
C ASP A 316 -9.88 -10.18 -2.45
N LEU A 317 -9.07 -9.32 -1.80
CA LEU A 317 -7.77 -9.68 -1.25
C LEU A 317 -7.89 -10.30 0.14
N GLY A 318 -6.87 -11.05 0.52
CA GLY A 318 -6.64 -11.54 1.87
C GLY A 318 -7.45 -12.78 2.23
N TYR A 319 -7.45 -13.10 3.53
CA TYR A 319 -8.19 -14.22 4.08
C TYR A 319 -9.68 -14.13 3.69
N LYS A 320 -10.15 -15.19 3.01
CA LYS A 320 -11.52 -15.32 2.46
C LYS A 320 -11.95 -14.16 1.54
N GLY A 321 -11.00 -13.43 0.95
CA GLY A 321 -11.28 -12.31 0.03
C GLY A 321 -11.99 -11.13 0.70
N THR A 322 -11.79 -10.92 2.00
CA THR A 322 -12.57 -9.94 2.79
C THR A 322 -12.06 -8.50 2.68
N LYS A 323 -10.99 -8.25 1.92
CA LYS A 323 -10.30 -6.95 1.88
C LYS A 323 -10.29 -6.35 0.48
N SER A 324 -10.48 -5.04 0.40
CA SER A 324 -10.40 -4.29 -0.86
C SER A 324 -9.74 -2.93 -0.64
N PRO A 325 -8.44 -2.90 -0.27
CA PRO A 325 -7.74 -1.67 0.02
C PRO A 325 -7.49 -0.86 -1.26
N ASN A 326 -7.34 0.44 -1.12
CA ASN A 326 -6.92 1.32 -2.21
C ASN A 326 -6.00 2.44 -1.71
N ALA A 327 -5.11 2.88 -2.57
CA ALA A 327 -4.21 3.99 -2.29
C ALA A 327 -3.60 4.53 -3.59
N PHE A 328 -3.11 5.76 -3.56
CA PHE A 328 -2.41 6.36 -4.69
C PHE A 328 -0.95 5.92 -4.71
N ALA A 329 -0.43 5.60 -5.89
CA ALA A 329 0.96 5.25 -6.09
C ALA A 329 1.86 6.47 -5.85
N GLU A 330 2.93 6.28 -5.09
CA GLU A 330 3.90 7.31 -4.76
C GLU A 330 5.30 6.84 -5.18
N THR A 331 6.26 7.78 -5.19
CA THR A 331 7.66 7.45 -5.43
C THR A 331 8.24 6.69 -4.23
N MET A 332 8.74 5.49 -4.47
CA MET A 332 9.36 4.60 -3.49
C MET A 332 10.82 4.35 -3.87
N GLY A 333 11.70 5.35 -3.65
CA GLY A 333 13.08 5.29 -4.13
C GLY A 333 13.19 5.62 -5.62
N ASP A 334 13.75 4.72 -6.43
CA ASP A 334 13.83 4.85 -7.89
C ASP A 334 12.57 4.34 -8.61
N ASP A 335 11.59 3.92 -7.83
CA ASP A 335 10.48 3.06 -8.20
C ASP A 335 9.15 3.76 -7.86
N VAL A 336 8.03 3.29 -8.39
CA VAL A 336 6.70 3.88 -8.13
C VAL A 336 5.72 2.78 -7.75
N GLY A 337 4.98 2.97 -6.67
CA GLY A 337 4.08 1.93 -6.18
C GLY A 337 3.38 2.27 -4.88
N VAL A 338 2.77 1.25 -4.27
CA VAL A 338 2.08 1.35 -3.00
C VAL A 338 2.07 0.04 -2.23
N ASP A 339 2.13 0.12 -0.90
CA ASP A 339 1.92 -1.03 -0.02
C ASP A 339 0.43 -1.18 0.33
N LEU A 340 -0.16 -2.30 -0.07
CA LEU A 340 -1.54 -2.68 0.26
C LEU A 340 -1.60 -3.72 1.39
N GLY A 341 -0.46 -4.10 1.97
CA GLY A 341 -0.31 -5.12 3.01
C GLY A 341 -0.50 -4.60 4.43
N ASN A 342 -1.41 -3.64 4.63
CA ASN A 342 -1.58 -2.91 5.89
C ASN A 342 -2.10 -3.76 7.08
N SER A 343 -2.45 -5.03 6.85
CA SER A 343 -2.83 -5.98 7.90
C SER A 343 -2.31 -7.39 7.58
N GLU A 344 -2.28 -8.25 8.59
CA GLU A 344 -2.11 -9.68 8.39
C GLU A 344 -3.19 -10.28 7.49
N MET A 345 -4.46 -9.96 7.75
CA MET A 345 -5.59 -10.47 6.97
C MET A 345 -5.46 -10.15 5.48
N THR A 346 -4.95 -8.97 5.10
CA THR A 346 -4.69 -8.61 3.69
C THR A 346 -3.52 -9.38 3.06
N ARG A 347 -2.67 -10.02 3.85
CA ARG A 347 -1.46 -10.73 3.39
C ARG A 347 -1.62 -12.25 3.36
N ILE A 348 -2.71 -12.79 3.92
CA ILE A 348 -3.02 -14.22 3.83
C ILE A 348 -3.58 -14.55 2.45
N VAL A 349 -2.92 -15.46 1.72
CA VAL A 349 -3.24 -15.79 0.32
C VAL A 349 -3.67 -17.24 0.11
N GLU A 350 -3.41 -18.11 1.09
CA GLU A 350 -3.75 -19.53 1.06
C GLU A 350 -3.95 -20.02 2.49
N TRP A 351 -4.86 -20.96 2.73
CA TRP A 351 -5.12 -21.47 4.07
C TRP A 351 -5.78 -22.84 4.07
N LEU A 352 -5.62 -23.54 5.20
CA LEU A 352 -6.41 -24.71 5.59
C LEU A 352 -7.02 -24.43 6.95
N THR A 353 -8.34 -24.40 7.05
CA THR A 353 -9.00 -24.12 8.33
C THR A 353 -8.81 -25.24 9.34
N GLY A 354 -9.11 -24.97 10.62
CA GLY A 354 -9.12 -25.99 11.67
C GLY A 354 -10.05 -27.19 11.38
N ASP A 355 -11.09 -26.97 10.57
CA ASP A 355 -12.00 -28.02 10.08
C ASP A 355 -11.49 -28.76 8.83
N GLY A 356 -10.29 -28.43 8.34
CA GLY A 356 -9.68 -29.03 7.16
C GLY A 356 -10.24 -28.50 5.83
N ILE A 357 -10.85 -27.31 5.81
CA ILE A 357 -11.36 -26.69 4.58
C ILE A 357 -10.24 -25.87 3.94
N TYR A 358 -9.81 -26.31 2.75
CA TYR A 358 -8.82 -25.57 1.96
C TYR A 358 -9.46 -24.33 1.30
N GLY A 359 -8.74 -23.22 1.35
CA GLY A 359 -9.09 -21.99 0.67
C GLY A 359 -7.87 -21.26 0.14
N LYS A 360 -8.11 -20.41 -0.86
CA LYS A 360 -7.07 -19.60 -1.47
C LYS A 360 -7.65 -18.30 -2.00
N GLU A 361 -6.80 -17.29 -2.12
CA GLU A 361 -7.18 -15.99 -2.66
C GLU A 361 -7.30 -16.04 -4.19
N GLU A 362 -8.34 -15.37 -4.72
CA GLU A 362 -8.58 -15.18 -6.16
C GLU A 362 -8.82 -13.69 -6.52
N GLY A 363 -8.27 -12.80 -5.71
CA GLY A 363 -8.44 -11.35 -5.84
C GLY A 363 -7.71 -10.74 -7.03
N THR A 364 -7.83 -9.41 -7.18
CA THR A 364 -7.23 -8.66 -8.30
C THR A 364 -6.59 -7.36 -7.84
N PHE A 365 -5.63 -6.89 -8.63
CA PHE A 365 -5.12 -5.53 -8.56
C PHE A 365 -5.60 -4.75 -9.78
N THR A 366 -6.07 -3.53 -9.56
CA THR A 366 -6.45 -2.58 -10.60
C THR A 366 -5.70 -1.29 -10.40
N VAL A 367 -4.90 -0.89 -11.39
CA VAL A 367 -4.26 0.42 -11.44
C VAL A 367 -5.06 1.30 -12.37
N THR A 368 -5.33 2.55 -11.97
CA THR A 368 -6.07 3.53 -12.76
C THR A 368 -5.45 4.91 -12.66
N ALA A 369 -5.18 5.54 -13.80
CA ALA A 369 -4.77 6.94 -13.86
C ALA A 369 -5.74 7.74 -14.71
N THR A 370 -6.21 8.86 -14.17
CA THR A 370 -7.06 9.82 -14.91
C THR A 370 -6.26 11.06 -15.24
N THR A 371 -6.18 11.38 -16.52
CA THR A 371 -5.34 12.45 -17.06
C THR A 371 -6.15 13.37 -17.96
N GLY A 372 -5.53 14.44 -18.47
CA GLY A 372 -6.13 15.28 -19.52
C GLY A 372 -6.40 14.50 -20.82
N TRP A 373 -5.63 13.44 -21.08
CA TRP A 373 -5.71 12.67 -22.32
C TRP A 373 -6.75 11.55 -22.27
N GLY A 374 -7.12 11.08 -21.08
CA GLY A 374 -8.04 9.97 -20.88
C GLY A 374 -7.88 9.31 -19.51
N THR A 375 -8.64 8.24 -19.28
CA THR A 375 -8.46 7.34 -18.13
C THR A 375 -7.86 6.04 -18.62
N PHE A 376 -6.73 5.65 -18.03
CA PHE A 376 -6.01 4.41 -18.33
C PHE A 376 -6.18 3.45 -17.16
N THR A 377 -6.51 2.20 -17.44
CA THR A 377 -6.78 1.19 -16.43
C THR A 377 -6.20 -0.16 -16.85
N THR A 378 -5.44 -0.78 -15.94
CA THR A 378 -4.96 -2.16 -16.07
C THR A 378 -5.44 -2.96 -14.86
N THR A 379 -6.04 -4.13 -15.11
CA THR A 379 -6.43 -5.07 -14.06
C THR A 379 -5.73 -6.40 -14.27
N VAL A 380 -5.12 -6.93 -13.21
CA VAL A 380 -4.45 -8.24 -13.21
C VAL A 380 -4.91 -9.08 -12.01
N PRO A 381 -4.85 -10.42 -12.09
CA PRO A 381 -4.99 -11.27 -10.91
C PRO A 381 -3.95 -10.90 -9.86
N ALA A 382 -4.35 -10.94 -8.59
CA ALA A 382 -3.41 -10.80 -7.51
C ALA A 382 -2.48 -12.03 -7.46
N VAL A 383 -1.16 -11.78 -7.41
CA VAL A 383 -0.17 -12.85 -7.29
C VAL A 383 0.17 -13.09 -5.82
N TRP A 384 0.59 -14.31 -5.52
CA TRP A 384 1.01 -14.72 -4.17
C TRP A 384 2.51 -14.45 -3.99
N ALA A 385 2.89 -13.19 -4.16
CA ALA A 385 4.25 -12.70 -3.98
C ALA A 385 4.23 -11.37 -3.23
N PRO A 386 5.29 -11.05 -2.45
CA PRO A 386 5.36 -9.80 -1.70
C PRO A 386 5.25 -8.54 -2.56
N THR A 387 5.74 -8.62 -3.80
CA THR A 387 5.77 -7.51 -4.75
C THR A 387 5.16 -7.95 -6.06
N THR A 388 4.31 -7.09 -6.63
CA THR A 388 3.67 -7.26 -7.93
C THR A 388 3.92 -6.03 -8.79
N VAL A 389 4.16 -6.20 -10.09
CA VAL A 389 4.23 -5.08 -11.05
C VAL A 389 2.96 -5.05 -11.87
N VAL A 390 2.30 -3.89 -11.92
CA VAL A 390 1.09 -3.63 -12.69
C VAL A 390 1.24 -2.30 -13.41
N ASP A 391 1.70 -2.37 -14.65
CA ASP A 391 1.87 -1.18 -15.48
C ASP A 391 0.58 -0.81 -16.20
N LEU A 392 0.35 0.49 -16.32
CA LEU A 392 -0.68 1.03 -17.19
C LEU A 392 -0.21 0.94 -18.64
N ASP A 393 -1.11 0.48 -19.50
CA ASP A 393 -0.99 0.74 -20.93
C ASP A 393 -1.18 2.24 -21.17
N LEU A 394 -0.17 2.88 -21.76
CA LEU A 394 -0.14 4.32 -22.04
C LEU A 394 -0.02 4.56 -23.55
N PRO A 395 -0.60 5.65 -24.07
CA PRO A 395 -0.35 6.10 -25.44
C PRO A 395 1.04 6.71 -25.54
N THR A 396 1.61 6.72 -26.75
CA THR A 396 2.86 7.44 -27.05
C THR A 396 2.64 8.27 -28.29
N ILE A 397 2.53 9.59 -28.13
CA ILE A 397 2.14 10.50 -29.21
C ILE A 397 3.38 11.16 -29.81
N GLU A 398 3.46 11.07 -31.14
CA GLU A 398 4.57 11.62 -31.91
C GLU A 398 4.06 12.30 -33.19
N VAL A 399 4.68 13.42 -33.56
CA VAL A 399 4.48 14.05 -34.88
C VAL A 399 5.54 13.45 -35.80
N VAL A 400 5.11 12.81 -36.90
CA VAL A 400 6.01 12.02 -37.76
C VAL A 400 6.29 12.70 -39.10
N ALA A 401 5.42 13.62 -39.52
CA ALA A 401 5.62 14.42 -40.73
C ALA A 401 4.95 15.79 -40.63
N ILE A 402 5.59 16.78 -41.25
CA ILE A 402 5.05 18.13 -41.48
C ILE A 402 5.24 18.46 -42.96
N GLU A 403 4.16 18.48 -43.72
CA GLU A 403 4.16 18.77 -45.15
C GLU A 403 3.53 20.14 -45.41
N VAL A 404 4.30 21.06 -46.00
CA VAL A 404 3.81 22.39 -46.39
C VAL A 404 3.32 22.39 -47.83
N GLU A 405 2.26 23.14 -48.13
CA GLU A 405 1.67 23.25 -49.47
C GLU A 405 2.65 23.81 -50.50
N ASP A 406 3.46 24.80 -50.10
CA ASP A 406 4.49 25.42 -50.92
C ASP A 406 5.69 25.85 -50.04
N ARG A 407 6.86 26.04 -50.67
CA ARG A 407 8.10 26.48 -50.03
C ARG A 407 8.30 28.00 -50.08
N THR A 408 7.35 28.71 -50.69
CA THR A 408 7.29 30.17 -50.72
C THR A 408 5.89 30.63 -50.34
N ALA A 409 5.77 31.64 -49.49
CA ALA A 409 4.50 32.17 -49.03
C ALA A 409 4.54 33.69 -48.83
N THR A 410 3.38 34.34 -48.86
CA THR A 410 3.28 35.79 -48.63
C THR A 410 3.15 36.09 -47.15
N VAL A 411 3.89 37.09 -46.63
CA VAL A 411 3.75 37.55 -45.25
C VAL A 411 2.30 37.91 -44.93
N ASN A 412 1.80 37.46 -43.77
CA ASN A 412 0.40 37.56 -43.30
C ASN A 412 -0.67 36.80 -44.12
N GLU A 413 -0.30 36.03 -45.14
CA GLU A 413 -1.23 35.12 -45.83
C GLU A 413 -1.13 33.70 -45.24
N SER A 414 -2.23 32.93 -45.32
CA SER A 414 -2.27 31.55 -44.84
C SER A 414 -1.61 30.59 -45.82
N LEU A 415 -0.68 29.78 -45.33
CA LEU A 415 -0.11 28.63 -46.04
C LEU A 415 -0.74 27.34 -45.51
N GLY A 416 -1.17 26.42 -46.38
CA GLY A 416 -1.65 25.10 -45.98
C GLY A 416 -0.51 24.21 -45.45
N VAL A 417 -0.77 23.49 -44.37
CA VAL A 417 0.15 22.50 -43.80
C VAL A 417 -0.63 21.24 -43.45
N MET A 418 -0.05 20.07 -43.74
CA MET A 418 -0.56 18.78 -43.31
C MET A 418 0.40 18.19 -42.27
N LEU A 419 -0.13 17.89 -41.08
CA LEU A 419 0.60 17.16 -40.04
C LEU A 419 0.21 15.70 -40.08
N THR A 420 1.18 14.79 -40.00
CA THR A 420 0.91 13.37 -39.71
C THR A 420 1.32 13.09 -38.27
N VAL A 421 0.37 12.59 -37.48
CA VAL A 421 0.54 12.27 -36.06
C VAL A 421 0.33 10.78 -35.87
N ARG A 422 1.19 10.14 -35.07
CA ARG A 422 1.13 8.72 -34.75
C ARG A 422 0.97 8.50 -33.25
N ASN A 423 0.19 7.49 -32.88
CA ASN A 423 0.22 6.92 -31.54
C ASN A 423 0.95 5.57 -31.62
N SER A 424 2.20 5.52 -31.18
CA SER A 424 3.01 4.30 -31.16
C SER A 424 2.87 3.49 -29.86
N GLY A 425 2.12 4.02 -28.87
CA GLY A 425 1.83 3.35 -27.61
C GLY A 425 0.75 2.27 -27.70
N THR A 426 0.44 1.66 -26.56
CA THR A 426 -0.48 0.52 -26.45
C THR A 426 -1.90 0.91 -26.05
N ALA A 427 -2.12 2.14 -25.56
CA ALA A 427 -3.44 2.65 -25.24
C ALA A 427 -3.91 3.74 -26.21
N ASP A 428 -5.23 3.90 -26.32
CA ASP A 428 -5.85 4.98 -27.07
C ASP A 428 -5.62 6.33 -26.39
N ALA A 429 -5.38 7.39 -27.17
CA ALA A 429 -5.28 8.76 -26.69
C ALA A 429 -6.49 9.58 -27.18
N PRO A 430 -7.60 9.65 -26.42
CA PRO A 430 -8.78 10.35 -26.89
C PRO A 430 -8.65 11.88 -26.91
N LYS A 431 -7.77 12.47 -26.10
CA LYS A 431 -7.67 13.93 -25.95
C LYS A 431 -6.23 14.53 -25.89
N PRO A 432 -5.23 14.03 -26.62
CA PRO A 432 -3.94 14.69 -26.69
C PRO A 432 -4.06 16.05 -27.40
N VAL A 433 -3.16 16.96 -27.04
CA VAL A 433 -3.11 18.33 -27.56
C VAL A 433 -1.72 18.58 -28.12
N LEU A 434 -1.65 19.10 -29.34
CA LEU A 434 -0.39 19.47 -29.99
C LEU A 434 -0.31 20.98 -30.15
N GLU A 435 0.91 21.50 -30.16
CA GLU A 435 1.24 22.88 -30.46
C GLU A 435 2.35 22.91 -31.51
N CYS A 436 2.32 23.95 -32.36
CA CYS A 436 3.38 24.22 -33.30
C CYS A 436 4.13 25.50 -32.92
N SER A 437 5.45 25.50 -33.11
CA SER A 437 6.35 26.62 -32.82
C SER A 437 7.23 26.97 -34.02
N VAL A 438 7.71 28.20 -34.03
CA VAL A 438 8.79 28.68 -34.92
C VAL A 438 9.93 29.14 -34.04
N GLY A 439 10.99 28.34 -33.95
CA GLY A 439 11.98 28.52 -32.89
C GLY A 439 11.36 28.22 -31.52
N ASP A 440 11.51 29.15 -30.57
CA ASP A 440 11.01 29.01 -29.19
C ASP A 440 9.64 29.71 -28.97
N GLU A 441 9.02 30.24 -30.02
CA GLU A 441 7.75 30.96 -29.95
C GLU A 441 6.61 30.16 -30.60
N ALA A 442 5.42 30.21 -30.01
CA ALA A 442 4.23 29.60 -30.57
C ALA A 442 3.92 30.16 -31.97
N ALA A 443 3.68 29.28 -32.94
CA ALA A 443 3.40 29.65 -34.32
C ALA A 443 1.97 30.14 -34.48
N ASP A 444 1.75 31.15 -35.35
CA ASP A 444 0.40 31.57 -35.76
C ASP A 444 -0.22 30.52 -36.69
N THR A 445 -0.79 29.48 -36.08
CA THR A 445 -1.49 28.39 -36.75
C THR A 445 -2.99 28.44 -36.47
N SER A 446 -3.78 27.94 -37.41
CA SER A 446 -5.22 27.75 -37.23
C SER A 446 -5.58 26.27 -37.48
N PRO A 447 -6.00 25.52 -36.44
CA PRO A 447 -6.11 25.93 -35.03
C PRO A 447 -4.74 26.14 -34.36
N SER A 448 -4.66 27.01 -33.35
CA SER A 448 -3.40 27.28 -32.62
C SER A 448 -3.04 26.17 -31.61
N TYR A 449 -4.06 25.50 -31.06
CA TYR A 449 -3.92 24.27 -30.29
C TYR A 449 -4.68 23.16 -31.01
N ILE A 450 -3.98 22.10 -31.38
CA ILE A 450 -4.54 21.00 -32.15
C ILE A 450 -5.05 19.93 -31.17
N GLN A 451 -6.35 19.99 -30.85
CA GLN A 451 -7.00 19.02 -29.99
C GLN A 451 -7.42 17.79 -30.81
N LEU A 452 -6.73 16.65 -30.65
CA LEU A 452 -7.02 15.44 -31.44
C LEU A 452 -8.43 14.88 -31.17
N SER A 453 -9.04 15.21 -30.03
CA SER A 453 -10.43 14.87 -29.74
C SER A 453 -11.43 15.42 -30.77
N THR A 454 -11.11 16.55 -31.42
CA THR A 454 -11.90 17.13 -32.51
C THR A 454 -11.92 16.22 -33.75
N TYR A 455 -10.89 15.38 -33.89
CA TYR A 455 -10.72 14.42 -34.97
C TYR A 455 -11.07 12.97 -34.55
N GLY A 456 -11.64 12.78 -33.36
CA GLY A 456 -12.03 11.46 -32.83
C GLY A 456 -11.01 10.79 -31.91
N GLY A 457 -9.91 11.47 -31.58
CA GLY A 457 -8.80 10.89 -30.83
C GLY A 457 -7.88 10.03 -31.70
N LEU A 458 -6.81 9.50 -31.10
CA LEU A 458 -5.84 8.67 -31.81
C LEU A 458 -5.74 7.29 -31.14
N ALA A 459 -6.26 6.27 -31.84
CA ALA A 459 -6.22 4.89 -31.35
C ALA A 459 -4.78 4.36 -31.28
N ALA A 460 -4.54 3.36 -30.43
CA ALA A 460 -3.25 2.69 -30.32
C ALA A 460 -2.76 2.17 -31.68
N GLY A 461 -1.51 2.45 -32.04
CA GLY A 461 -0.89 2.07 -33.30
C GLY A 461 -1.41 2.79 -34.55
N ALA A 462 -2.27 3.81 -34.41
CA ALA A 462 -2.85 4.53 -35.55
C ALA A 462 -2.05 5.78 -35.93
N GLU A 463 -2.20 6.18 -37.20
CA GLU A 463 -1.73 7.45 -37.75
C GLU A 463 -2.93 8.29 -38.22
N MET A 464 -2.80 9.61 -38.16
CA MET A 464 -3.83 10.56 -38.58
C MET A 464 -3.19 11.78 -39.24
N ASP A 465 -3.76 12.20 -40.37
CA ASP A 465 -3.41 13.45 -41.05
C ASP A 465 -4.33 14.60 -40.60
N ILE A 466 -3.73 15.74 -40.26
CA ILE A 466 -4.40 16.90 -39.69
C ILE A 466 -4.07 18.14 -40.54
N PRO A 467 -5.06 18.72 -41.24
CA PRO A 467 -4.84 19.96 -41.97
C PRO A 467 -4.85 21.16 -41.02
N LEU A 468 -3.87 22.05 -41.18
CA LEU A 468 -3.83 23.35 -40.53
C LEU A 468 -3.41 24.45 -41.52
N THR A 469 -3.57 25.69 -41.12
CA THR A 469 -2.97 26.83 -41.83
C THR A 469 -1.93 27.52 -40.95
N TRP A 470 -0.84 27.97 -41.55
CA TRP A 470 0.25 28.69 -40.87
C TRP A 470 0.38 30.09 -41.49
N ARG A 471 0.57 31.12 -40.66
CA ARG A 471 0.86 32.50 -41.06
C ARG A 471 2.18 32.95 -40.42
N MET A 472 2.94 33.78 -41.13
CA MET A 472 4.09 34.48 -40.58
C MET A 472 3.94 35.99 -40.71
N PRO A 473 4.20 36.76 -39.64
CA PRO A 473 4.14 38.22 -39.66
C PRO A 473 5.41 38.88 -40.21
N SER A 474 6.47 38.10 -40.47
CA SER A 474 7.78 38.59 -40.88
C SER A 474 8.28 37.91 -42.15
N ASP A 475 9.06 38.67 -42.92
CA ASP A 475 9.84 38.20 -44.07
C ASP A 475 11.04 37.34 -43.60
N GLY A 476 11.38 36.32 -44.38
CA GLY A 476 12.53 35.46 -44.13
C GLY A 476 12.23 33.97 -44.23
N ALA A 477 13.27 33.17 -44.03
CA ALA A 477 13.18 31.72 -44.01
C ALA A 477 12.79 31.23 -42.60
N HIS A 478 11.65 30.55 -42.51
CA HIS A 478 11.12 30.03 -41.26
C HIS A 478 10.81 28.55 -41.38
N THR A 479 10.88 27.85 -40.25
CA THR A 479 10.58 26.42 -40.19
C THR A 479 9.61 26.16 -39.06
N LEU A 480 8.59 25.36 -39.35
CA LEU A 480 7.57 24.96 -38.39
C LEU A 480 8.01 23.67 -37.69
N SER A 481 7.97 23.67 -36.36
CA SER A 481 8.10 22.48 -35.52
C SER A 481 6.75 22.23 -34.86
N CYS A 482 6.30 20.98 -34.74
CA CYS A 482 5.07 20.66 -34.02
C CYS A 482 5.32 19.46 -33.10
N GLY A 483 4.70 19.48 -31.93
CA GLY A 483 4.85 18.44 -30.93
C GLY A 483 3.67 18.42 -29.96
N VAL A 484 3.72 17.48 -29.03
CA VAL A 484 2.82 17.49 -27.86
C VAL A 484 3.04 18.77 -27.08
N ILE A 485 1.95 19.40 -26.62
CA ILE A 485 2.05 20.57 -25.74
C ILE A 485 2.80 20.22 -24.45
N ASP A 486 3.56 21.16 -23.90
CA ASP A 486 4.23 21.02 -22.60
C ASP A 486 3.27 20.39 -21.55
N LEU A 487 3.69 19.25 -21.00
CA LEU A 487 2.93 18.47 -20.04
C LEU A 487 3.16 18.91 -18.59
N SER A 488 3.95 19.96 -18.36
CA SER A 488 4.23 20.50 -17.02
C SER A 488 2.96 20.81 -16.23
N GLY A 489 2.93 20.38 -14.96
CA GLY A 489 1.79 20.51 -14.06
C GLY A 489 0.63 19.53 -14.34
N THR A 490 0.78 18.60 -15.27
CA THR A 490 -0.22 17.54 -15.53
C THR A 490 0.20 16.21 -14.90
N PRO A 491 -0.74 15.27 -14.65
CA PRO A 491 -0.38 13.93 -14.19
C PRO A 491 0.58 13.17 -15.11
N LEU A 492 0.70 13.56 -16.38
CA LEU A 492 1.59 12.93 -17.35
C LEU A 492 3.02 13.49 -17.31
N GLU A 493 3.27 14.60 -16.61
CA GLU A 493 4.61 15.21 -16.50
C GLU A 493 5.67 14.20 -16.03
N ALA A 494 5.33 13.42 -15.01
CA ALA A 494 6.26 12.45 -14.43
C ALA A 494 6.58 11.25 -15.34
N VAL A 495 5.83 11.09 -16.43
CA VAL A 495 5.97 9.99 -17.40
C VAL A 495 6.05 10.52 -18.83
N GLU A 496 6.49 11.77 -19.02
CA GLU A 496 6.55 12.42 -20.34
C GLU A 496 7.32 11.58 -21.36
N ASP A 497 8.49 11.06 -20.97
CA ASP A 497 9.34 10.18 -21.78
C ASP A 497 8.66 8.86 -22.22
N LEU A 498 7.58 8.45 -21.54
CA LEU A 498 6.81 7.26 -21.88
C LEU A 498 5.63 7.58 -22.82
N VAL A 499 5.13 8.82 -22.79
CA VAL A 499 3.90 9.23 -23.50
C VAL A 499 4.12 10.18 -24.66
N THR A 500 5.33 10.71 -24.81
CA THR A 500 5.77 11.49 -25.97
C THR A 500 7.03 10.86 -26.57
N ALA A 501 7.27 11.10 -27.86
CA ALA A 501 8.57 10.81 -28.45
C ALA A 501 9.29 12.12 -28.74
N ASP A 502 10.54 12.22 -28.30
CA ASP A 502 11.46 13.36 -28.47
C ASP A 502 11.77 13.76 -29.93
N THR A 503 11.12 13.13 -30.90
CA THR A 503 11.24 13.50 -32.31
C THR A 503 10.25 14.61 -32.63
N GLY A 504 10.55 15.83 -32.19
CA GLY A 504 9.96 17.03 -32.79
C GLY A 504 10.34 17.06 -34.26
N VAL A 505 9.45 16.62 -35.14
CA VAL A 505 9.70 16.64 -36.58
C VAL A 505 9.66 18.09 -37.03
N THR A 506 10.79 18.56 -37.56
CA THR A 506 10.91 19.89 -38.13
C THR A 506 10.48 19.84 -39.59
N GLY A 507 9.53 20.68 -39.98
CA GLY A 507 9.03 20.77 -41.35
C GLY A 507 10.05 21.30 -42.35
N ALA A 508 9.64 21.40 -43.61
CA ALA A 508 10.47 22.05 -44.61
C ALA A 508 10.58 23.57 -44.36
N GLU A 509 11.76 24.14 -44.59
CA GLU A 509 11.95 25.60 -44.58
C GLU A 509 11.09 26.26 -45.68
N VAL A 510 10.34 27.27 -45.28
CA VAL A 510 9.47 28.12 -46.11
C VAL A 510 10.02 29.54 -46.15
N SER A 511 10.17 30.10 -47.34
CA SER A 511 10.57 31.49 -47.56
C SER A 511 9.34 32.39 -47.61
N TRP A 512 9.21 33.28 -46.63
CA TRP A 512 8.14 34.26 -46.55
C TRP A 512 8.59 35.58 -47.16
N THR A 513 7.80 36.13 -48.08
CA THR A 513 8.07 37.43 -48.72
C THR A 513 6.88 38.37 -48.60
N TYR A 514 7.10 39.66 -48.35
CA TYR A 514 6.03 40.63 -48.47
C TYR A 514 5.45 40.59 -49.89
N ALA A 515 4.13 40.71 -50.01
CA ALA A 515 3.52 40.92 -51.31
C ALA A 515 4.23 42.09 -51.97
N GLU A 516 4.69 41.92 -53.22
CA GLU A 516 5.15 43.07 -53.99
C GLU A 516 4.00 44.07 -53.96
N GLU A 517 4.25 45.27 -53.42
CA GLU A 517 3.38 46.40 -53.69
C GLU A 517 3.36 46.52 -55.20
N VAL A 518 2.31 46.00 -55.83
CA VAL A 518 1.94 46.48 -57.13
C VAL A 518 1.70 47.95 -56.83
N GLU A 519 2.65 48.81 -57.18
CA GLU A 519 2.33 50.17 -57.55
C GLU A 519 1.31 50.00 -58.68
N GLU A 520 0.03 49.82 -58.31
CA GLU A 520 -1.08 50.30 -59.08
C GLU A 520 -0.89 51.81 -59.11
N SER A 521 0.07 52.25 -59.93
CA SER A 521 0.06 53.56 -60.50
C SER A 521 -1.30 53.64 -61.18
N SER A 522 -2.25 54.23 -60.47
CA SER A 522 -3.59 54.49 -60.94
C SER A 522 -3.45 55.32 -62.22
N MET A 523 -3.41 54.62 -63.35
CA MET A 523 -3.44 55.21 -64.67
C MET A 523 -4.72 56.05 -64.85
N ALA A 524 -5.74 55.79 -64.01
CA ALA A 524 -6.95 56.58 -63.88
C ALA A 524 -6.68 57.99 -63.31
N THR A 525 -5.80 58.17 -62.32
CA THR A 525 -5.47 59.49 -61.75
C THR A 525 -4.69 60.35 -62.75
N VAL A 526 -3.76 59.73 -63.51
CA VAL A 526 -3.05 60.43 -64.60
C VAL A 526 -4.00 60.79 -65.75
N LEU A 527 -4.92 59.91 -66.14
CA LEU A 527 -5.94 60.19 -67.16
C LEU A 527 -6.92 61.29 -66.74
N ILE A 528 -7.38 61.30 -65.48
CA ILE A 528 -8.26 62.35 -64.96
C ILE A 528 -7.53 63.70 -64.90
N ALA A 529 -6.27 63.73 -64.45
CA ALA A 529 -5.46 64.95 -64.45
C ALA A 529 -5.23 65.49 -65.87
N LEU A 530 -5.02 64.62 -66.86
CA LEU A 530 -4.84 65.00 -68.27
C LEU A 530 -6.13 65.56 -68.89
N VAL A 531 -7.29 65.00 -68.54
CA VAL A 531 -8.61 65.50 -68.99
C VAL A 531 -8.93 66.85 -68.35
N VAL A 532 -8.66 67.03 -67.05
CA VAL A 532 -8.87 68.31 -66.35
C VAL A 532 -7.91 69.38 -66.88
N PHE A 533 -6.66 69.02 -67.19
CA PHE A 533 -5.70 69.94 -67.81
C PHE A 533 -6.12 70.33 -69.24
N MET A 534 -6.60 69.38 -70.06
CA MET A 534 -7.12 69.71 -71.40
C MET A 534 -8.40 70.55 -71.37
N LEU A 535 -9.30 70.33 -70.40
CA LEU A 535 -10.50 71.16 -70.21
C LEU A 535 -10.15 72.55 -69.66
N GLY A 536 -9.14 72.66 -68.80
CA GLY A 536 -8.61 73.93 -68.29
C GLY A 536 -7.96 74.80 -69.38
N VAL A 537 -7.21 74.19 -70.31
CA VAL A 537 -6.61 74.89 -71.45
C VAL A 537 -7.68 75.32 -72.48
N ALA A 538 -8.75 74.55 -72.66
CA ALA A 538 -9.89 74.94 -73.51
C ALA A 538 -10.79 76.04 -72.89
N GLY A 539 -10.87 76.11 -71.56
CA GLY A 539 -11.61 77.15 -70.83
C GLY A 539 -10.94 78.53 -70.90
N ILE A 540 -9.61 78.58 -70.80
CA ILE A 540 -8.85 79.85 -70.87
C ILE A 540 -8.83 80.43 -72.29
N ALA A 541 -8.92 79.59 -73.33
CA ALA A 541 -9.06 80.06 -74.73
C ALA A 541 -10.45 80.65 -75.07
N ARG A 542 -11.52 80.31 -74.31
CA ARG A 542 -12.86 80.91 -74.51
C ARG A 542 -13.11 82.18 -73.70
N VAL A 543 -12.44 82.36 -72.56
CA VAL A 543 -12.60 83.57 -71.71
C VAL A 543 -11.76 84.76 -72.20
N ALA A 544 -10.74 84.52 -73.03
CA ALA A 544 -9.96 85.58 -73.69
C ALA A 544 -10.66 86.21 -74.92
N ALA A 545 -11.79 85.64 -75.40
CA ALA A 545 -12.51 86.10 -76.61
C ALA A 545 -13.81 86.88 -76.33
N ALA A 546 -14.16 87.13 -75.06
CA ALA A 546 -15.41 87.81 -74.67
C ALA A 546 -15.19 89.02 -73.73
N ARG A 547 -14.13 89.81 -73.98
CA ARG A 547 -14.00 91.15 -73.41
C ARG A 547 -14.21 92.19 -74.51
N THR A 548 -15.47 92.55 -74.74
CA THR A 548 -15.88 93.83 -75.34
C THR A 548 -17.19 94.26 -74.69
N ASP A 549 -17.09 95.39 -74.00
CA ASP A 549 -18.07 96.47 -73.84
C ASP A 549 -19.05 96.50 -72.65
N ALA A 550 -18.87 97.63 -71.93
CA ALA A 550 -19.78 98.46 -71.13
C ALA A 550 -20.14 97.98 -69.71
N GLU A 551 -19.56 98.55 -68.64
CA GLU A 551 -19.64 99.94 -68.08
C GLU A 551 -20.83 100.14 -67.11
N ASP A 552 -20.45 100.27 -65.84
CA ASP A 552 -20.75 101.36 -64.88
C ASP A 552 -21.96 101.39 -63.91
N ALA A 553 -21.57 101.82 -62.69
CA ALA A 553 -22.27 102.42 -61.54
C ALA A 553 -22.91 101.48 -60.48
N GLU A 554 -22.33 101.26 -59.28
CA GLU A 554 -22.19 102.16 -58.09
C GLU A 554 -23.58 102.43 -57.43
N ASP A 555 -23.86 102.28 -56.13
CA ASP A 555 -23.06 102.43 -54.90
C ASP A 555 -23.85 102.01 -53.61
N GLU A 556 -23.12 101.96 -52.48
CA GLU A 556 -23.53 102.27 -51.07
C GLU A 556 -24.13 101.22 -50.07
N GLU A 557 -23.26 100.82 -49.12
CA GLU A 557 -23.27 100.91 -47.62
C GLU A 557 -24.36 100.32 -46.66
N GLU A 558 -23.79 99.70 -45.61
CA GLU A 558 -24.16 99.58 -44.18
C GLU A 558 -25.23 98.60 -43.60
N MET A 559 -24.68 97.68 -42.78
CA MET A 559 -25.06 97.33 -41.39
C MET A 559 -26.39 96.62 -41.09
N ALA A 560 -26.30 95.34 -40.68
CA ALA A 560 -26.84 94.83 -39.39
C ALA A 560 -26.40 93.37 -39.13
N GLU A 561 -25.56 93.19 -38.12
CA GLU A 561 -25.46 91.97 -37.28
C GLU A 561 -26.64 91.93 -36.26
N PRO A 562 -26.84 90.88 -35.41
CA PRO A 562 -26.05 89.65 -35.20
C PRO A 562 -26.91 88.36 -35.00
N VAL A 563 -26.21 87.28 -34.58
CA VAL A 563 -26.64 86.16 -33.69
C VAL A 563 -27.01 84.86 -34.42
N VAL A 564 -26.34 83.70 -34.23
CA VAL A 564 -25.24 83.27 -33.35
C VAL A 564 -24.53 82.06 -33.99
N GLU A 565 -23.20 82.11 -33.90
CA GLU A 565 -22.10 81.13 -33.91
C GLU A 565 -22.41 79.62 -33.99
N GLU A 566 -21.79 78.88 -34.93
CA GLU A 566 -20.41 78.31 -34.91
C GLU A 566 -20.26 77.21 -33.84
N GLY A 567 -19.65 76.06 -34.08
CA GLY A 567 -18.73 75.59 -35.12
C GLY A 567 -17.93 74.44 -34.49
N GLU A 568 -17.52 73.47 -35.33
CA GLU A 568 -16.20 72.80 -35.38
C GLU A 568 -15.30 72.86 -34.12
N ASP A 569 -14.51 71.87 -33.71
CA ASP A 569 -14.00 70.62 -34.26
C ASP A 569 -13.11 70.00 -33.15
N ALA A 570 -12.51 68.85 -33.47
CA ALA A 570 -11.19 68.40 -32.98
C ALA A 570 -11.04 67.67 -31.61
N LYS A 571 -10.59 66.42 -31.76
CA LYS A 571 -9.60 65.63 -30.98
C LYS A 571 -9.02 66.23 -29.68
N GLN A 572 -9.09 65.48 -28.57
CA GLN A 572 -7.94 65.21 -27.67
C GLN A 572 -8.24 64.16 -26.59
N TYR A 573 -7.33 63.19 -26.37
CA TYR A 573 -7.05 62.51 -25.09
C TYR A 573 -6.33 63.51 -24.14
N PRO A 574 -6.32 63.42 -22.77
CA PRO A 574 -5.80 62.28 -21.97
C PRO A 574 -6.35 62.12 -20.51
N GLU A 575 -5.79 61.15 -19.75
CA GLU A 575 -5.83 60.99 -18.27
C GLU A 575 -5.02 62.14 -17.53
N PRO A 576 -4.67 62.14 -16.20
CA PRO A 576 -4.90 61.22 -15.05
C PRO A 576 -5.04 61.89 -13.63
N LEU A 577 -4.93 61.05 -12.56
CA LEU A 577 -4.32 61.24 -11.21
C LEU A 577 -5.16 61.47 -9.93
N ASP A 578 -5.08 60.44 -9.06
CA ASP A 578 -4.74 60.36 -7.61
C ASP A 578 -5.43 61.23 -6.54
N THR A 579 -5.93 60.57 -5.46
CA THR A 579 -5.23 60.44 -4.14
C THR A 579 -6.12 59.77 -3.07
N GLU A 580 -5.50 58.85 -2.30
CA GLU A 580 -5.91 58.24 -1.01
C GLU A 580 -5.96 59.25 0.17
N PRO A 581 -6.39 58.96 1.46
CA PRO A 581 -6.28 57.68 2.20
C PRO A 581 -7.30 57.30 3.33
N ALA A 582 -7.12 56.05 3.83
CA ALA A 582 -7.23 55.49 5.21
C ALA A 582 -8.53 55.56 6.07
N GLU A 583 -9.03 54.40 6.54
CA GLU A 583 -8.79 53.82 7.90
C GLU A 583 -9.71 52.62 8.25
N SER A 584 -9.11 51.58 8.86
CA SER A 584 -9.54 50.76 10.03
C SER A 584 -10.98 50.21 10.17
N GLY A 585 -11.09 48.88 10.38
CA GLY A 585 -12.11 48.30 11.27
C GLY A 585 -12.54 46.85 11.00
N THR A 586 -11.99 45.92 11.79
CA THR A 586 -12.44 44.53 12.02
C THR A 586 -13.77 44.46 12.80
N VAL A 587 -14.72 43.57 12.45
CA VAL A 587 -15.67 42.95 13.42
C VAL A 587 -16.14 41.56 12.92
N GLU A 588 -16.16 40.64 13.87
CA GLU A 588 -16.68 39.26 13.89
C GLU A 588 -18.17 39.12 13.55
N VAL A 589 -18.59 37.92 13.13
CA VAL A 589 -20.02 37.56 13.03
C VAL A 589 -20.34 36.60 14.17
N GLU A 590 -21.14 37.08 15.12
CA GLU A 590 -21.72 36.31 16.24
C GLU A 590 -22.91 35.44 15.81
N ALA A 591 -23.09 34.41 16.63
CA ALA A 591 -24.06 33.35 16.61
C ALA A 591 -25.53 33.78 16.81
N ALA A 592 -26.44 32.89 16.41
CA ALA A 592 -27.79 32.82 16.96
C ALA A 592 -28.03 31.39 17.46
N THR A 593 -28.23 31.28 18.77
CA THR A 593 -28.67 30.08 19.48
C THR A 593 -30.19 29.96 19.43
N SER A 594 -30.68 28.72 19.38
CA SER A 594 -31.99 28.36 19.92
C SER A 594 -31.95 26.91 20.39
N ASP A 595 -32.00 26.73 21.70
CA ASP A 595 -32.26 25.46 22.38
C ASP A 595 -33.72 25.01 22.13
N ASP A 596 -33.93 23.72 21.84
CA ASP A 596 -34.94 22.92 22.56
C ASP A 596 -34.65 21.42 22.40
N GLU A 597 -35.09 20.68 23.41
CA GLU A 597 -34.64 19.38 23.88
C GLU A 597 -35.05 18.15 23.05
N GLY A 598 -34.22 17.10 23.16
CA GLY A 598 -34.71 15.75 23.43
C GLY A 598 -34.89 14.79 22.25
N ALA A 599 -33.87 13.99 21.94
CA ALA A 599 -34.03 12.58 21.58
C ALA A 599 -32.66 11.87 21.63
N THR A 600 -32.62 10.79 22.41
CA THR A 600 -31.55 9.81 22.52
C THR A 600 -31.31 9.08 21.20
N SER A 601 -30.06 8.95 20.78
CA SER A 601 -29.65 7.94 19.80
C SER A 601 -28.26 7.41 20.18
N ASP A 602 -28.27 6.17 20.67
CA ASP A 602 -27.12 5.29 20.79
C ASP A 602 -26.52 4.99 19.40
N GLU A 603 -25.22 5.21 19.24
CA GLU A 603 -24.35 4.52 18.26
C GLU A 603 -23.05 4.19 19.02
N ALA A 604 -23.00 3.02 19.65
CA ALA A 604 -22.46 1.77 19.06
C ALA A 604 -20.95 1.86 18.86
N ALA A 605 -20.22 1.69 19.97
CA ALA A 605 -18.84 1.27 19.95
C ALA A 605 -18.77 -0.20 19.51
N ASP A 606 -17.85 -0.50 18.59
CA ASP A 606 -17.54 -1.84 18.10
C ASP A 606 -17.43 -2.85 19.25
N ALA A 607 -18.37 -3.79 19.28
CA ALA A 607 -18.33 -4.95 20.14
C ALA A 607 -17.80 -6.16 19.35
N ALA A 608 -16.83 -6.85 19.93
CA ALA A 608 -16.23 -8.08 19.41
C ALA A 608 -17.28 -9.20 19.23
N PRO A 609 -17.09 -10.11 18.25
CA PRO A 609 -18.09 -11.10 17.87
C PRO A 609 -17.95 -12.35 18.73
N TRP A 610 -18.54 -12.35 19.92
CA TRP A 610 -18.80 -13.56 20.69
C TRP A 610 -20.26 -13.58 21.11
N ASP A 611 -21.13 -13.94 20.17
CA ASP A 611 -22.43 -14.55 20.42
C ASP A 611 -23.11 -14.77 19.06
N GLU A 612 -23.15 -16.01 18.58
CA GLU A 612 -24.37 -16.68 18.11
C GLU A 612 -24.04 -18.05 17.46
N SER A 613 -24.66 -19.07 18.05
CA SER A 613 -24.81 -20.50 17.68
C SER A 613 -23.70 -21.50 18.01
#